data_AF-A0A6L6BVF9-F1
#
_entry.id   AF-A0A6L6BVF9-F1
#
_cell.length_a   1.000
_cell.length_b   1.000
_cell.length_c   1.000
_cell.angle_alpha   90.00
_cell.angle_beta   90.00
_cell.angle_gamma   90.00
#
_symmetry.space_group_name_H-M   'P 1'
#
loop_
_entity.id
_entity.type
_entity.pdbx_description
1 polymer ?
#
loop_
_entity_poly.entity_id
_entity_poly.type
_entity_poly.pdbx_seq_one_letter_code
_entity_poly.pdbx_strand_id
1 'polypeptide(L)'
;MDSRSTGFKPVTFGHDWSAKSYLGPYPLPASPALQGAPNLSGAWDKRLMVVDSAECMAYELIQYTQVWNGTSFNRNALAGARYPLNSNDMPLGTTNAPNTPMIGQYVLNSEVNSGTIPHVMAFCSQNTRISTSSLWPARKSDGFNTAADAMPMGTWIRLGSNIDPSSFTGGTRVIVEALQTRGAVLTDSCAHPFSLLAENSADWNNADMAQLTRLTPADFQVVDSAVMKVSDSSYAVR
;
A
#
# COMPACT_ATOMS: atom_id res chain seq x y z
N MET A 1 -12.91 11.07 1.17
CA MET A 1 -13.50 12.11 2.05
C MET A 1 -13.49 13.45 1.32
N ASP A 2 -14.26 14.43 1.81
CA ASP A 2 -14.32 15.78 1.25
C ASP A 2 -13.62 16.77 2.20
N SER A 3 -12.48 17.31 1.79
CA SER A 3 -11.71 18.24 2.62
C SER A 3 -12.40 19.56 2.92
N ARG A 4 -13.41 19.97 2.13
CA ARG A 4 -14.21 21.19 2.40
C ARG A 4 -15.03 21.03 3.67
N SER A 5 -15.42 19.80 3.99
CA SER A 5 -16.16 19.45 5.21
C SER A 5 -15.23 19.07 6.36
N THR A 6 -14.22 18.24 6.11
CA THR A 6 -13.29 17.77 7.17
C THR A 6 -12.36 18.90 7.65
N GLY A 7 -11.96 19.77 6.72
CA GLY A 7 -10.96 20.80 6.92
C GLY A 7 -9.54 20.24 7.03
N PHE A 8 -8.57 21.08 6.69
CA PHE A 8 -7.15 20.77 6.82
C PHE A 8 -6.66 20.98 8.26
N LYS A 9 -5.82 20.07 8.76
CA LYS A 9 -5.23 20.09 10.11
C LYS A 9 -3.71 20.10 10.00
N PRO A 10 -3.01 20.88 10.84
CA PRO A 10 -1.55 20.83 10.88
C PRO A 10 -1.06 19.49 11.44
N VAL A 11 0.12 19.07 10.98
CA VAL A 11 0.84 17.87 11.45
C VAL A 11 2.28 18.29 11.75
N THR A 12 2.78 17.90 12.91
CA THR A 12 4.18 18.13 13.30
C THR A 12 5.05 16.96 12.84
N PHE A 13 6.19 17.26 12.22
CA PHE A 13 7.17 16.27 11.77
C PHE A 13 8.43 16.35 12.62
N GLY A 14 8.87 15.21 13.18
CA GLY A 14 9.85 15.20 14.29
C GLY A 14 11.28 14.76 13.97
N HIS A 15 11.61 14.33 12.74
CA HIS A 15 12.89 13.65 12.46
C HIS A 15 13.48 13.95 11.07
N ASP A 16 14.65 13.39 10.77
CA ASP A 16 15.46 13.59 9.55
C ASP A 16 14.73 13.32 8.22
N TRP A 17 13.63 12.56 8.26
CA TRP A 17 12.79 12.28 7.09
C TRP A 17 11.87 13.45 6.70
N SER A 18 11.75 14.47 7.54
CA SER A 18 10.97 15.69 7.27
C SER A 18 11.45 16.46 6.03
N ALA A 19 12.75 16.44 5.74
CA ALA A 19 13.33 17.15 4.58
C ALA A 19 12.83 16.65 3.21
N LYS A 20 12.20 15.47 3.16
CA LYS A 20 11.60 14.88 1.94
C LYS A 20 10.08 14.76 2.03
N SER A 21 9.48 15.35 3.06
CA SER A 21 8.04 15.26 3.33
C SER A 21 7.28 16.47 2.80
N TYR A 22 5.99 16.28 2.51
CA TYR A 22 5.06 17.39 2.40
C TYR A 22 4.75 17.94 3.81
N LEU A 23 5.22 19.16 4.09
CA LEU A 23 5.09 19.81 5.40
C LEU A 23 3.80 20.65 5.56
N GLY A 24 2.90 20.61 4.58
CA GLY A 24 1.62 21.33 4.66
C GLY A 24 0.59 20.59 5.53
N PRO A 25 -0.61 21.16 5.68
CA PRO A 25 -1.66 20.53 6.45
C PRO A 25 -2.31 19.38 5.68
N TYR A 26 -2.99 18.50 6.42
CA TYR A 26 -3.60 17.29 5.90
C TYR A 26 -5.10 17.29 6.19
N PRO A 27 -5.96 16.78 5.29
CA PRO A 27 -7.39 16.73 5.55
C PRO A 27 -7.65 15.44 6.35
N LEU A 28 -7.69 15.56 7.67
CA LEU A 28 -7.68 14.41 8.59
C LEU A 28 -9.02 14.25 9.29
N PRO A 29 -9.69 13.08 9.18
CA PRO A 29 -10.94 12.83 9.89
C PRO A 29 -10.70 12.81 11.41
N ALA A 30 -11.78 12.96 12.20
CA ALA A 30 -11.67 12.98 13.65
C ALA A 30 -11.18 11.63 14.22
N SER A 31 -11.62 10.53 13.61
CA SER A 31 -11.28 9.15 14.01
C SER A 31 -10.77 8.36 12.80
N PRO A 32 -9.53 8.60 12.34
CA PRO A 32 -8.97 7.87 11.21
C PRO A 32 -8.74 6.39 11.56
N ALA A 33 -9.00 5.50 10.60
CA ALA A 33 -8.53 4.12 10.67
C ALA A 33 -7.01 4.11 10.40
N LEU A 34 -6.24 3.59 11.35
CA LEU A 34 -4.79 3.49 11.24
C LEU A 34 -4.38 2.04 11.04
N GLN A 35 -3.29 1.82 10.30
CA GLN A 35 -2.67 0.50 10.24
C GLN A 35 -2.28 0.05 11.66
N GLY A 36 -2.67 -1.18 12.00
CA GLY A 36 -2.42 -1.76 13.32
C GLY A 36 -3.39 -1.34 14.41
N ALA A 37 -4.37 -0.47 14.12
CA ALA A 37 -5.46 -0.22 15.07
C ALA A 37 -6.31 -1.50 15.28
N PRO A 38 -6.89 -1.70 16.49
CA PRO A 38 -6.78 -0.82 17.66
C PRO A 38 -5.47 -0.97 18.44
N ASN A 39 -4.67 -2.03 18.21
CA ASN A 39 -3.43 -2.29 18.92
C ASN A 39 -2.22 -1.52 18.35
N LEU A 40 -2.22 -0.20 18.53
CA LEU A 40 -1.18 0.68 17.98
C LEU A 40 0.19 0.56 18.69
N SER A 41 0.29 -0.10 19.85
CA SER A 41 1.57 -0.29 20.53
C SER A 41 2.47 -1.31 19.81
N GLY A 42 1.88 -2.28 19.10
CA GLY A 42 2.60 -3.26 18.29
C GLY A 42 2.87 -2.82 16.85
N ALA A 43 2.30 -1.69 16.42
CA ALA A 43 2.44 -1.19 15.06
C ALA A 43 3.48 -0.08 14.99
N TRP A 44 4.58 -0.31 14.26
CA TRP A 44 5.61 0.71 14.07
C TRP A 44 5.19 1.75 13.03
N ASP A 45 4.70 1.29 11.88
CA ASP A 45 4.40 2.12 10.72
C ASP A 45 3.20 3.07 10.90
N LYS A 46 2.12 2.64 11.56
CA LYS A 46 0.91 3.44 11.84
C LYS A 46 0.47 4.29 10.63
N ARG A 47 0.40 3.66 9.45
CA ARG A 47 0.04 4.34 8.20
C ARG A 47 -1.35 4.96 8.29
N LEU A 48 -1.49 6.15 7.72
CA LEU A 48 -2.75 6.78 7.42
C LEU A 48 -2.75 7.23 5.95
N MET A 49 -3.71 6.73 5.19
CA MET A 49 -3.96 7.13 3.81
C MET A 49 -5.30 7.84 3.72
N VAL A 50 -5.35 8.94 2.97
CA VAL A 50 -6.57 9.73 2.78
C VAL A 50 -6.73 10.04 1.30
N VAL A 51 -7.90 9.70 0.75
CA VAL A 51 -8.35 10.19 -0.56
C VAL A 51 -9.26 11.38 -0.35
N ASP A 52 -8.88 12.53 -0.90
CA ASP A 52 -9.69 13.74 -0.95
C ASP A 52 -10.34 13.90 -2.32
N SER A 53 -11.64 13.66 -2.37
CA SER A 53 -12.43 13.76 -3.61
C SER A 53 -12.71 15.21 -4.01
N ALA A 54 -12.57 16.18 -3.10
CA ALA A 54 -12.82 17.58 -3.42
C ALA A 54 -11.68 18.21 -4.23
N GLU A 55 -10.44 17.87 -3.88
CA GLU A 55 -9.23 18.40 -4.52
C GLU A 55 -8.62 17.41 -5.54
N CYS A 56 -9.16 16.19 -5.66
CA CYS A 56 -8.58 15.10 -6.47
C CYS A 56 -7.13 14.77 -6.03
N MET A 57 -6.93 14.69 -4.71
CA MET A 57 -5.63 14.47 -4.09
C MET A 57 -5.66 13.25 -3.18
N ALA A 58 -4.53 12.57 -3.06
CA ALA A 58 -4.29 11.60 -2.00
C ALA A 58 -3.20 12.12 -1.05
N TYR A 59 -3.29 11.70 0.21
CA TYR A 59 -2.35 12.04 1.26
C TYR A 59 -1.94 10.79 2.03
N GLU A 60 -0.68 10.74 2.44
CA GLU A 60 -0.11 9.63 3.19
C GLU A 60 0.71 10.15 4.37
N LEU A 61 0.59 9.46 5.50
CA LEU A 61 1.40 9.69 6.68
C LEU A 61 1.93 8.34 7.19
N ILE A 62 3.18 8.34 7.63
CA ILE A 62 3.82 7.22 8.33
C ILE A 62 4.20 7.65 9.75
N GLN A 63 4.11 6.70 10.66
CA GLN A 63 4.16 6.86 12.12
C GLN A 63 3.19 7.94 12.61
N TYR A 64 1.99 7.96 12.05
CA TYR A 64 1.00 8.93 12.46
C TYR A 64 0.52 8.65 13.88
N THR A 65 0.44 9.70 14.68
CA THR A 65 -0.14 9.67 16.01
C THR A 65 -1.08 10.84 16.18
N GLN A 66 -2.18 10.60 16.90
CA GLN A 66 -3.17 11.60 17.24
C GLN A 66 -3.52 11.45 18.72
N VAL A 67 -3.15 12.44 19.53
CA VAL A 67 -3.34 12.41 20.99
C VAL A 67 -4.20 13.60 21.40
N TRP A 68 -5.30 13.32 22.10
CA TRP A 68 -6.16 14.36 22.67
C TRP A 68 -5.46 15.02 23.86
N ASN A 69 -5.32 16.35 23.84
CA ASN A 69 -4.67 17.12 24.92
C ASN A 69 -5.68 17.79 25.88
N GLY A 70 -6.98 17.51 25.74
CA GLY A 70 -8.05 18.15 26.51
C GLY A 70 -8.83 19.22 25.73
N THR A 71 -8.23 19.83 24.71
CA THR A 71 -8.86 20.90 23.91
C THR A 71 -8.80 20.63 22.41
N SER A 72 -7.74 19.95 21.96
CA SER A 72 -7.48 19.65 20.56
C SER A 72 -6.64 18.37 20.45
N PHE A 73 -6.52 17.88 19.22
CA PHE A 73 -5.63 16.79 18.92
C PHE A 73 -4.24 17.29 18.53
N ASN A 74 -3.22 16.84 19.28
CA ASN A 74 -1.83 16.92 18.86
C ASN A 74 -1.59 15.82 17.82
N ARG A 75 -1.08 16.20 16.64
CA ARG A 75 -0.85 15.30 15.51
C ARG A 75 0.61 15.30 15.14
N ASN A 76 1.23 14.13 15.19
CA ASN A 76 2.62 13.97 14.78
C ASN A 76 2.74 12.86 13.74
N ALA A 77 3.72 12.98 12.85
CA ALA A 77 4.10 11.95 11.91
C ALA A 77 5.62 11.96 11.70
N LEU A 78 6.18 10.82 11.28
CA LEU A 78 7.59 10.76 10.88
C LEU A 78 7.81 11.46 9.54
N ALA A 79 6.94 11.14 8.58
CA ALA A 79 6.97 11.68 7.23
C ALA A 79 5.57 11.73 6.64
N GLY A 80 5.42 12.53 5.59
CA GLY A 80 4.15 12.70 4.91
C GLY A 80 4.31 13.04 3.44
N ALA A 81 3.33 12.68 2.64
CA ALA A 81 3.31 12.90 1.21
C ALA A 81 1.91 13.23 0.72
N ARG A 82 1.84 13.83 -0.47
CA ARG A 82 0.59 14.05 -1.19
C ARG A 82 0.80 13.83 -2.67
N TYR A 83 -0.25 13.36 -3.35
CA TYR A 83 -0.20 13.05 -4.77
C TYR A 83 -1.46 13.54 -5.47
N PRO A 84 -1.34 14.16 -6.65
CA PRO A 84 -2.49 14.36 -7.53
C PRO A 84 -2.99 13.01 -8.05
N LEU A 85 -4.30 12.77 -7.98
CA LEU A 85 -4.92 11.51 -8.46
C LEU A 85 -5.20 11.53 -9.97
N ASN A 86 -4.94 12.65 -10.63
CA ASN A 86 -5.09 12.84 -12.07
C ASN A 86 -3.75 12.82 -12.84
N SER A 87 -2.67 12.33 -12.22
CA SER A 87 -1.36 12.21 -12.86
C SER A 87 -0.76 10.82 -12.64
N ASN A 88 -0.03 10.36 -13.66
CA ASN A 88 0.80 9.16 -13.60
C ASN A 88 2.28 9.50 -13.33
N ASP A 89 2.63 10.75 -13.04
CA ASP A 89 4.01 11.12 -12.74
C ASP A 89 4.46 10.50 -11.41
N MET A 90 5.66 9.93 -11.41
CA MET A 90 6.20 9.36 -10.18
C MET A 90 6.72 10.47 -9.26
N PRO A 91 6.20 10.63 -8.04
CA PRO A 91 6.62 11.68 -7.11
C PRO A 91 8.07 11.47 -6.66
N LEU A 92 8.84 12.54 -6.40
CA LEU A 92 10.24 12.38 -5.96
C LEU A 92 10.37 11.83 -4.54
N GLY A 93 9.37 12.06 -3.69
CA GLY A 93 9.30 11.59 -2.32
C GLY A 93 7.93 10.97 -2.02
N THR A 94 7.96 9.90 -1.24
CA THR A 94 6.78 9.18 -0.75
C THR A 94 7.04 8.76 0.69
N THR A 95 6.02 8.21 1.35
CA THR A 95 6.22 7.60 2.68
C THR A 95 6.62 6.12 2.59
N ASN A 96 6.56 5.49 1.41
CA ASN A 96 6.72 4.05 1.25
C ASN A 96 8.17 3.62 0.96
N ALA A 97 8.54 2.40 1.38
CA ALA A 97 9.86 1.82 1.17
C ALA A 97 10.36 1.86 -0.30
N PRO A 98 9.59 1.40 -1.31
CA PRO A 98 9.97 1.40 -2.73
C PRO A 98 10.03 2.77 -3.40
N ASN A 99 9.70 3.84 -2.68
CA ASN A 99 9.44 5.16 -3.23
C ASN A 99 8.23 5.21 -4.21
N THR A 100 7.12 4.58 -3.83
CA THR A 100 5.84 4.59 -4.56
C THR A 100 4.69 5.04 -3.65
N PRO A 101 3.62 5.65 -4.17
CA PRO A 101 2.37 5.81 -3.42
C PRO A 101 1.83 4.44 -2.97
N MET A 102 1.36 4.34 -1.73
CA MET A 102 0.64 3.17 -1.21
C MET A 102 -0.84 3.19 -1.62
N ILE A 103 -1.39 4.41 -1.76
CA ILE A 103 -2.76 4.59 -2.22
C ILE A 103 -2.96 3.97 -3.61
N GLY A 104 -4.08 3.26 -3.79
CA GLY A 104 -4.42 2.59 -5.04
C GLY A 104 -3.80 1.20 -5.22
N GLN A 105 -3.11 0.66 -4.20
CA GLN A 105 -2.59 -0.72 -4.22
C GLN A 105 -3.12 -1.59 -3.06
N TYR A 106 -3.75 -0.99 -2.06
CA TYR A 106 -4.36 -1.73 -0.96
C TYR A 106 -5.69 -2.33 -1.39
N VAL A 107 -5.94 -3.58 -1.03
CA VAL A 107 -7.25 -4.21 -1.23
C VAL A 107 -8.27 -3.56 -0.29
N LEU A 108 -9.38 -3.07 -0.84
CA LEU A 108 -10.49 -2.55 -0.04
C LEU A 108 -11.58 -3.62 0.13
N ASN A 109 -12.16 -3.69 1.32
CA ASN A 109 -13.30 -4.53 1.64
C ASN A 109 -14.51 -4.18 0.76
N SER A 110 -14.70 -2.89 0.49
CA SER A 110 -15.75 -2.42 -0.43
C SER A 110 -15.60 -2.96 -1.86
N GLU A 111 -14.36 -3.07 -2.37
CA GLU A 111 -14.07 -3.64 -3.69
C GLU A 111 -14.35 -5.14 -3.70
N VAL A 112 -13.90 -5.86 -2.67
CA VAL A 112 -14.17 -7.28 -2.48
C VAL A 112 -15.68 -7.55 -2.43
N ASN A 113 -16.44 -6.75 -1.67
CA ASN A 113 -17.89 -6.87 -1.58
C ASN A 113 -18.60 -6.51 -2.90
N SER A 114 -18.02 -5.61 -3.70
CA SER A 114 -18.54 -5.27 -5.03
C SER A 114 -18.28 -6.34 -6.07
N GLY A 115 -17.41 -7.32 -5.77
CA GLY A 115 -17.06 -8.42 -6.66
C GLY A 115 -15.95 -8.09 -7.66
N THR A 116 -15.24 -6.96 -7.52
CA THR A 116 -14.15 -6.60 -8.42
C THR A 116 -13.11 -5.72 -7.73
N ILE A 117 -11.84 -6.09 -7.88
CA ILE A 117 -10.69 -5.23 -7.53
C ILE A 117 -10.07 -4.74 -8.85
N PRO A 118 -10.22 -3.44 -9.19
CA PRO A 118 -9.90 -2.94 -10.52
C PRO A 118 -8.43 -2.54 -10.70
N HIS A 119 -7.59 -2.73 -9.69
CA HIS A 119 -6.21 -2.27 -9.66
C HIS A 119 -5.23 -3.40 -9.31
N VAL A 120 -3.93 -3.15 -9.54
CA VAL A 120 -2.87 -4.03 -9.06
C VAL A 120 -2.78 -3.97 -7.53
N MET A 121 -2.52 -5.10 -6.89
CA MET A 121 -2.41 -5.16 -5.44
C MET A 121 -0.96 -4.94 -4.96
N ALA A 122 -0.80 -4.53 -3.71
CA ALA A 122 0.49 -4.52 -3.04
C ALA A 122 0.67 -5.79 -2.19
N PHE A 123 1.90 -6.28 -2.12
CA PHE A 123 2.28 -7.32 -1.17
C PHE A 123 3.62 -7.02 -0.51
N CYS A 124 3.85 -7.65 0.64
CA CYS A 124 5.11 -7.65 1.35
C CYS A 124 5.67 -9.07 1.49
N SER A 125 6.99 -9.17 1.64
CA SER A 125 7.67 -10.44 1.84
C SER A 125 8.87 -10.27 2.76
N GLN A 126 9.23 -11.34 3.47
CA GLN A 126 10.46 -11.43 4.26
C GLN A 126 11.70 -11.65 3.39
N ASN A 127 11.53 -12.08 2.13
CA ASN A 127 12.63 -12.36 1.21
C ASN A 127 12.81 -11.25 0.17
N THR A 128 13.17 -10.06 0.64
CA THR A 128 13.36 -8.87 -0.20
C THR A 128 14.84 -8.54 -0.37
N ARG A 129 15.26 -8.33 -1.62
CA ARG A 129 16.64 -8.05 -2.00
C ARG A 129 17.09 -6.66 -1.53
N ILE A 130 18.37 -6.56 -1.20
CA ILE A 130 19.06 -5.32 -0.83
C ILE A 130 18.92 -4.18 -1.87
N SER A 131 19.06 -2.95 -1.37
CA SER A 131 18.77 -1.64 -1.99
C SER A 131 19.30 -1.32 -3.39
N THR A 132 20.22 -2.10 -3.97
CA THR A 132 20.88 -1.75 -5.25
C THR A 132 20.15 -2.20 -6.51
N SER A 133 18.99 -2.86 -6.41
CA SER A 133 18.43 -3.62 -7.54
C SER A 133 16.90 -3.57 -7.71
N SER A 134 16.23 -2.48 -7.35
CA SER A 134 14.77 -2.36 -7.51
C SER A 134 14.32 -2.46 -8.98
N LEU A 135 13.12 -3.01 -9.19
CA LEU A 135 12.43 -3.09 -10.47
C LEU A 135 11.30 -2.06 -10.54
N TRP A 136 10.97 -1.59 -11.75
CA TRP A 136 9.81 -0.71 -11.93
C TRP A 136 8.54 -1.41 -11.39
N PRO A 137 7.76 -0.74 -10.53
CA PRO A 137 7.66 0.71 -10.35
C PRO A 137 8.45 1.25 -9.15
N ALA A 138 9.20 0.40 -8.44
CA ALA A 138 10.04 0.81 -7.33
C ALA A 138 11.33 1.49 -7.81
N ARG A 139 11.80 2.45 -7.01
CA ARG A 139 13.09 3.14 -7.20
C ARG A 139 14.04 2.99 -6.01
N LYS A 140 13.58 2.26 -4.99
CA LYS A 140 14.30 1.96 -3.74
C LYS A 140 13.92 0.57 -3.26
N SER A 141 14.68 0.07 -2.30
CA SER A 141 14.33 -1.11 -1.51
C SER A 141 14.78 -0.88 -0.08
N ASP A 142 13.99 -1.38 0.87
CA ASP A 142 14.32 -1.55 2.28
C ASP A 142 14.71 -3.00 2.62
N GLY A 143 14.79 -3.86 1.60
CA GLY A 143 15.22 -5.23 1.74
C GLY A 143 16.66 -5.33 2.24
N PHE A 144 16.95 -6.47 2.83
CA PHE A 144 18.23 -6.73 3.52
C PHE A 144 18.89 -8.03 3.04
N ASN A 145 18.20 -8.82 2.21
CA ASN A 145 18.73 -10.11 1.76
C ASN A 145 19.66 -9.94 0.53
N THR A 146 20.82 -10.60 0.56
CA THR A 146 21.82 -10.61 -0.51
C THR A 146 21.76 -11.88 -1.36
N ALA A 147 20.90 -12.85 -1.01
CA ALA A 147 20.73 -14.09 -1.75
C ALA A 147 20.30 -13.83 -3.20
N ALA A 148 20.82 -14.64 -4.12
CA ALA A 148 20.60 -14.47 -5.56
C ALA A 148 19.16 -14.76 -6.00
N ASP A 149 18.35 -15.39 -5.15
CA ASP A 149 16.93 -15.68 -5.33
C ASP A 149 16.01 -14.74 -4.52
N ALA A 150 16.57 -13.81 -3.74
CA ALA A 150 15.79 -12.78 -3.07
C ALA A 150 15.08 -11.87 -4.09
N MET A 151 13.79 -11.59 -3.86
CA MET A 151 12.97 -10.80 -4.78
C MET A 151 13.35 -9.33 -4.72
N PRO A 152 13.68 -8.68 -5.85
CA PRO A 152 13.83 -7.24 -5.87
C PRO A 152 12.55 -6.50 -5.53
N MET A 153 12.65 -5.41 -4.76
CA MET A 153 11.52 -4.51 -4.55
C MET A 153 10.94 -4.03 -5.87
N GLY A 154 9.61 -3.95 -5.98
CA GLY A 154 8.91 -3.63 -7.22
C GLY A 154 8.70 -4.83 -8.15
N THR A 155 9.08 -6.05 -7.76
CA THR A 155 8.74 -7.28 -8.49
C THR A 155 7.23 -7.39 -8.66
N TRP A 156 6.78 -7.54 -9.91
CA TRP A 156 5.40 -7.87 -10.24
C TRP A 156 5.23 -9.39 -10.24
N ILE A 157 4.14 -9.85 -9.65
CA ILE A 157 3.72 -11.24 -9.68
C ILE A 157 2.28 -11.35 -10.14
N ARG A 158 1.92 -12.51 -10.69
CA ARG A 158 0.56 -12.84 -11.09
C ARG A 158 0.26 -14.28 -10.76
N LEU A 159 -0.96 -14.54 -10.29
CA LEU A 159 -1.39 -15.91 -9.98
C LEU A 159 -1.53 -16.71 -11.27
N GLY A 160 -1.06 -17.96 -11.25
CA GLY A 160 -1.12 -18.85 -12.41
C GLY A 160 -2.55 -19.18 -12.84
N SER A 161 -2.74 -19.38 -14.14
CA SER A 161 -4.03 -19.77 -14.74
C SER A 161 -4.45 -21.20 -14.41
N ASN A 162 -3.56 -22.00 -13.81
CA ASN A 162 -3.82 -23.34 -13.31
C ASN A 162 -4.62 -23.34 -12.00
N ILE A 163 -4.74 -22.19 -11.33
CA ILE A 163 -5.59 -22.04 -10.15
C ILE A 163 -7.02 -21.74 -10.62
N ASP A 164 -7.97 -22.60 -10.27
CA ASP A 164 -9.38 -22.37 -10.58
C ASP A 164 -10.03 -21.46 -9.51
N PRO A 165 -10.46 -20.23 -9.86
CA PRO A 165 -11.13 -19.35 -8.92
C PRO A 165 -12.45 -19.91 -8.38
N SER A 166 -13.11 -20.82 -9.12
CA SER A 166 -14.35 -21.45 -8.68
C SER A 166 -14.16 -22.34 -7.44
N SER A 167 -12.93 -22.74 -7.15
CA SER A 167 -12.58 -23.49 -5.94
C SER A 167 -12.53 -22.63 -4.67
N PHE A 168 -12.73 -21.32 -4.78
CA PHE A 168 -12.81 -20.36 -3.68
C PHE A 168 -14.20 -19.77 -3.59
N THR A 169 -14.59 -19.34 -2.39
CA THR A 169 -15.90 -18.72 -2.15
C THR A 169 -15.75 -17.30 -1.61
N GLY A 170 -16.85 -16.54 -1.68
CA GLY A 170 -16.96 -15.21 -1.10
C GLY A 170 -15.87 -14.25 -1.58
N GLY A 171 -15.36 -13.45 -0.66
CA GLY A 171 -14.37 -12.42 -0.97
C GLY A 171 -13.04 -12.97 -1.49
N THR A 172 -12.66 -14.19 -1.11
CA THR A 172 -11.40 -14.79 -1.58
C THR A 172 -11.43 -15.10 -3.06
N ARG A 173 -12.58 -15.50 -3.61
CA ARG A 173 -12.72 -15.68 -5.06
C ARG A 173 -12.40 -14.39 -5.82
N VAL A 174 -12.91 -13.26 -5.35
CA VAL A 174 -12.69 -11.94 -5.96
C VAL A 174 -11.20 -11.58 -5.93
N ILE A 175 -10.51 -11.83 -4.81
CA ILE A 175 -9.07 -11.60 -4.68
C ILE A 175 -8.28 -12.52 -5.61
N VAL A 176 -8.63 -13.80 -5.71
CA VAL A 176 -7.98 -14.77 -6.62
C VAL A 176 -8.14 -14.35 -8.08
N GLU A 177 -9.35 -13.96 -8.51
CA GLU A 177 -9.61 -13.44 -9.86
C GLU A 177 -8.79 -12.16 -10.14
N ALA A 178 -8.68 -11.28 -9.15
CA ALA A 178 -7.85 -10.08 -9.26
C ALA A 178 -6.34 -10.41 -9.31
N LEU A 179 -5.84 -11.38 -8.54
CA LEU A 179 -4.44 -11.79 -8.59
C LEU A 179 -4.07 -12.43 -9.94
N GLN A 180 -5.03 -13.09 -10.62
CA GLN A 180 -4.84 -13.62 -11.96
C GLN A 180 -4.85 -12.54 -13.04
N THR A 181 -5.69 -11.52 -12.89
CA THR A 181 -5.91 -10.52 -13.96
C THR A 181 -5.09 -9.25 -13.78
N ARG A 182 -4.85 -8.83 -12.54
CA ARG A 182 -4.15 -7.59 -12.16
C ARG A 182 -2.79 -7.85 -11.55
N GLY A 183 -2.61 -8.98 -10.86
CA GLY A 183 -1.37 -9.32 -10.16
C GLY A 183 -1.15 -8.49 -8.89
N ALA A 184 0.07 -8.57 -8.37
CA ALA A 184 0.51 -7.81 -7.21
C ALA A 184 1.97 -7.35 -7.36
N VAL A 185 2.36 -6.28 -6.66
CA VAL A 185 3.71 -5.71 -6.67
C VAL A 185 4.32 -5.78 -5.28
N LEU A 186 5.60 -6.16 -5.19
CA LEU A 186 6.35 -6.15 -3.94
C LEU A 186 6.63 -4.69 -3.54
N THR A 187 6.02 -4.23 -2.45
CA THR A 187 6.12 -2.83 -2.02
C THR A 187 6.64 -2.65 -0.61
N ASP A 188 6.99 -3.73 0.10
CA ASP A 188 7.49 -3.62 1.47
C ASP A 188 8.25 -4.89 1.90
N SER A 189 9.16 -4.73 2.84
CA SER A 189 9.79 -5.85 3.55
C SER A 189 9.05 -6.11 4.86
N CYS A 190 8.60 -7.34 5.10
CA CYS A 190 7.84 -7.68 6.31
C CYS A 190 8.24 -9.02 6.91
N ALA A 191 7.79 -9.31 8.13
CA ALA A 191 8.11 -10.57 8.82
C ALA A 191 7.37 -11.80 8.27
N HIS A 192 6.53 -11.64 7.25
CA HIS A 192 5.73 -12.70 6.67
C HIS A 192 6.36 -13.24 5.38
N PRO A 193 6.27 -14.55 5.10
CA PRO A 193 6.73 -15.10 3.82
C PRO A 193 6.10 -14.38 2.62
N PHE A 194 4.79 -14.12 2.72
CA PHE A 194 3.99 -13.47 1.70
C PHE A 194 2.70 -12.94 2.32
N SER A 195 2.43 -11.63 2.22
CA SER A 195 1.16 -11.03 2.67
C SER A 195 0.69 -9.96 1.69
N LEU A 196 -0.57 -10.01 1.30
CA LEU A 196 -1.22 -8.90 0.61
C LEU A 196 -1.47 -7.75 1.59
N LEU A 197 -1.46 -6.53 1.07
CA LEU A 197 -1.80 -5.34 1.85
C LEU A 197 -3.27 -4.97 1.61
N ALA A 198 -4.01 -4.81 2.70
CA ALA A 198 -5.44 -4.54 2.69
C ALA A 198 -5.80 -3.46 3.72
N GLU A 199 -6.94 -2.80 3.54
CA GLU A 199 -7.42 -1.84 4.51
C GLU A 199 -7.69 -2.47 5.89
N ASN A 200 -7.51 -1.69 6.95
CA ASN A 200 -7.86 -2.12 8.30
C ASN A 200 -9.37 -1.94 8.51
N SER A 201 -10.15 -2.97 8.19
CA SER A 201 -11.61 -2.98 8.34
C SER A 201 -12.06 -4.12 9.26
N ALA A 202 -13.06 -3.85 10.09
CA ALA A 202 -13.73 -4.89 10.89
C ALA A 202 -14.70 -5.75 10.05
N ASP A 203 -15.00 -5.31 8.83
CA ASP A 203 -15.98 -5.94 7.93
C ASP A 203 -15.38 -7.08 7.09
N TRP A 204 -14.11 -7.43 7.33
CA TRP A 204 -13.48 -8.57 6.68
C TRP A 204 -14.11 -9.89 7.15
N ASN A 205 -14.57 -10.70 6.18
CA ASN A 205 -14.98 -12.07 6.46
C ASN A 205 -13.75 -12.97 6.64
N ASN A 206 -13.43 -13.30 7.89
CA ASN A 206 -12.28 -14.14 8.23
C ASN A 206 -12.34 -15.55 7.63
N ALA A 207 -13.53 -16.13 7.47
CA ALA A 207 -13.68 -17.47 6.88
C ALA A 207 -13.36 -17.45 5.38
N ASP A 208 -13.71 -16.37 4.68
CA ASP A 208 -13.29 -16.16 3.30
C ASP A 208 -11.76 -16.00 3.28
N MET A 209 -11.22 -15.03 4.01
CA MET A 209 -9.78 -14.68 3.97
C MET A 209 -8.86 -15.86 4.35
N ALA A 210 -9.31 -16.75 5.24
CA ALA A 210 -8.58 -17.97 5.59
C ALA A 210 -8.31 -18.88 4.37
N GLN A 211 -9.14 -18.83 3.32
CA GLN A 211 -8.91 -19.62 2.11
C GLN A 211 -7.66 -19.18 1.34
N LEU A 212 -7.18 -17.94 1.50
CA LEU A 212 -5.96 -17.44 0.85
C LEU A 212 -4.71 -18.23 1.28
N THR A 213 -4.72 -18.87 2.45
CA THR A 213 -3.58 -19.70 2.91
C THR A 213 -3.41 -20.98 2.10
N ARG A 214 -4.36 -21.30 1.20
CA ARG A 214 -4.21 -22.38 0.22
C ARG A 214 -3.23 -22.03 -0.90
N LEU A 215 -2.97 -20.73 -1.11
CA LEU A 215 -2.01 -20.26 -2.10
C LEU A 215 -0.61 -20.22 -1.49
N THR A 216 0.37 -20.54 -2.31
CA THR A 216 1.79 -20.50 -1.98
C THR A 216 2.52 -19.61 -2.99
N PRO A 217 3.74 -19.13 -2.67
CA PRO A 217 4.55 -18.41 -3.65
C PRO A 217 4.78 -19.17 -4.96
N ALA A 218 4.73 -20.51 -4.95
CA ALA A 218 4.90 -21.34 -6.15
C ALA A 218 3.72 -21.26 -7.14
N ASP A 219 2.55 -20.80 -6.69
CA ASP A 219 1.38 -20.59 -7.55
C ASP A 219 1.47 -19.30 -8.37
N PHE A 220 2.45 -18.46 -8.06
CA PHE A 220 2.67 -17.18 -8.72
C PHE A 220 3.80 -17.24 -9.74
N GLN A 221 3.69 -16.41 -10.76
CA GLN A 221 4.72 -16.18 -11.76
C GLN A 221 5.21 -14.74 -11.66
N VAL A 222 6.52 -14.54 -11.81
CA VAL A 222 7.10 -13.20 -11.96
C VAL A 222 6.74 -12.66 -13.34
N VAL A 223 6.29 -11.40 -13.36
CA VAL A 223 5.98 -10.68 -14.60
C VAL A 223 7.14 -9.74 -14.91
N ASP A 224 7.60 -9.77 -16.16
CA ASP A 224 8.54 -8.75 -16.66
C ASP A 224 7.79 -7.43 -16.80
N SER A 225 8.00 -6.52 -15.85
CA SER A 225 7.33 -5.22 -15.82
C SER A 225 8.01 -4.18 -16.72
N ALA A 226 9.21 -4.46 -17.24
CA ALA A 226 9.95 -3.53 -18.09
C ALA A 226 9.22 -3.24 -19.41
N VAL A 227 8.50 -4.24 -19.95
CA VAL A 227 7.73 -4.09 -21.19
C VAL A 227 6.48 -3.23 -21.01
N MET A 228 5.93 -3.17 -19.79
CA MET A 228 4.74 -2.38 -19.45
C MET A 228 5.07 -0.89 -19.30
N LYS A 229 6.25 -0.58 -18.77
CA LYS A 229 6.67 0.80 -18.43
C LYS A 229 6.76 1.72 -19.65
N VAL A 230 6.06 2.86 -19.62
CA VAL A 230 6.19 3.93 -20.62
C VAL A 230 7.52 4.70 -20.47
N SER A 231 7.88 5.11 -19.25
CA SER A 231 9.13 5.83 -18.92
C SER A 231 9.58 5.59 -17.47
N ASP A 232 10.84 5.88 -17.15
CA ASP A 232 11.40 5.71 -15.79
C ASP A 232 10.79 6.63 -14.71
N SER A 233 10.14 7.71 -15.11
CA SER A 233 9.52 8.69 -14.21
C SER A 233 7.99 8.65 -14.20
N SER A 234 7.37 7.59 -14.73
CA SER A 234 5.91 7.47 -14.81
C SER A 234 5.40 6.10 -14.39
N TYR A 235 4.23 6.09 -13.75
CA TYR A 235 3.42 4.90 -13.49
C TYR A 235 2.56 4.49 -14.70
N ALA A 236 2.58 5.25 -15.80
CA ALA A 236 1.83 4.90 -17.00
C ALA A 236 2.33 3.58 -17.60
N VAL A 237 1.36 2.76 -18.01
CA VAL A 237 1.57 1.46 -18.67
C VAL A 237 1.22 1.56 -20.16
N ARG A 238 1.90 0.76 -20.99
CA ARG A 238 1.63 0.59 -22.43
C ARG A 238 0.39 -0.27 -22.69
#